data_AF-A0A2A5T0K3-F1
#
_entry.id   AF-A0A2A5T0K3-F1
#
_cell.length_a   1.000
_cell.length_b   1.000
_cell.length_c   1.000
_cell.angle_alpha   90.00
_cell.angle_beta   90.00
_cell.angle_gamma   90.00
#
_symmetry.space_group_name_H-M   'P 1'
#
loop_
_entity.id
_entity.type
_entity.pdbx_description
1 polymer ?
#
loop_
_entity_poly.entity_id
_entity_poly.type
_entity_poly.pdbx_seq_one_letter_code
_entity_poly.pdbx_strand_id
1 'polypeptide(L)' 'MNNLDAVFVDIDDSYQTFLPAWKKHLIFSGMKQRNKPSHLSVSKVMTIVIAFYQLGY' A
#
# COMPACT_ATOMS: atom_id res chain seq x y z
N MET A 1 -6.98 -7.69 -20.92
CA MET A 1 -5.81 -8.08 -20.12
C MET A 1 -5.61 -7.02 -19.07
N ASN A 2 -5.95 -7.29 -17.82
CA ASN A 2 -5.70 -6.37 -16.73
C ASN A 2 -4.18 -6.31 -16.53
N ASN A 3 -3.56 -5.16 -16.80
CA ASN A 3 -2.13 -5.01 -16.63
C ASN A 3 -1.84 -4.78 -15.13
N LEU A 4 -1.81 -5.88 -14.38
CA LEU A 4 -1.50 -5.87 -12.95
C LEU A 4 -0.14 -5.22 -12.66
N ASP A 5 0.81 -5.32 -13.58
CA ASP A 5 2.12 -4.66 -13.43
C ASP A 5 1.99 -3.14 -13.48
N ALA A 6 1.18 -2.60 -14.39
CA ALA A 6 0.91 -1.16 -14.46
C ALA A 6 0.20 -0.66 -13.19
N VAL A 7 -0.76 -1.43 -12.67
CA VAL A 7 -1.45 -1.12 -11.41
C VAL A 7 -0.48 -1.20 -10.22
N PHE A 8 0.39 -2.21 -10.18
CA PHE A 8 1.38 -2.35 -9.12
C PHE A 8 2.35 -1.17 -9.09
N VAL A 9 2.86 -0.74 -10.25
CA VAL A 9 3.79 0.40 -10.36
C VAL A 9 3.14 1.69 -9.83
N ASP A 10 1.93 2.00 -10.26
CA ASP A 10 1.20 3.21 -9.82
C ASP A 10 0.96 3.21 -8.29
N ILE A 11 0.63 2.04 -7.73
CA ILE A 11 0.43 1.87 -6.29
C ILE A 11 1.74 2.00 -5.53
N ASP A 12 2.84 1.45 -6.03
CA ASP A 12 4.14 1.51 -5.34
C ASP A 12 4.66 2.94 -5.30
N ASP A 13 4.60 3.67 -6.42
CA ASP A 13 5.02 5.07 -6.54
C ASP A 13 4.18 6.00 -5.64
N SER A 14 2.86 5.82 -5.65
CA SER A 14 1.95 6.57 -4.78
C SER A 14 2.19 6.25 -3.30
N TYR A 15 2.39 4.98 -2.96
CA TYR A 15 2.67 4.56 -1.58
C TYR A 15 4.02 5.09 -1.08
N GLN A 16 5.05 5.12 -1.92
CA GLN A 16 6.36 5.69 -1.59
C GLN A 16 6.25 7.17 -1.23
N THR A 17 5.38 7.91 -1.92
CA THR A 17 5.13 9.34 -1.65
C THR A 17 4.22 9.54 -0.43
N PHE A 18 3.20 8.69 -0.25
CA PHE A 18 2.23 8.79 0.83
C PHE A 18 2.79 8.39 2.19
N LEU A 19 3.61 7.33 2.25
CA LEU A 19 4.07 6.72 3.49
C LEU A 19 4.81 7.71 4.43
N PRO A 20 5.72 8.58 3.95
CA PRO A 20 6.37 9.58 4.79
C PRO A 20 5.38 10.58 5.39
N ALA A 21 4.42 11.07 4.59
CA ALA A 21 3.39 12.01 5.04
C ALA A 21 2.48 11.37 6.09
N TRP A 22 2.05 10.13 5.84
CA TRP A 22 1.24 9.36 6.78
C TRP A 22 1.95 9.10 8.11
N LYS A 23 3.23 8.71 8.07
CA LYS A 23 4.03 8.53 9.29
C LYS A 23 4.15 9.81 10.11
N LYS A 24 4.33 10.96 9.45
CA LYS A 24 4.36 12.27 10.13
C LYS A 24 3.03 12.59 10.80
N HIS A 25 1.93 12.36 10.10
CA HIS A 25 0.58 12.55 10.64
C HIS A 25 0.34 11.67 11.88
N LEU A 26 0.70 10.37 11.83
CA LEU A 26 0.56 9.45 12.97
C LEU A 26 1.38 9.87 14.20
N ILE A 27 2.57 10.43 14.00
CA ILE A 27 3.37 10.97 15.11
C ILE A 27 2.66 12.17 15.72
N PHE A 28 2.20 13.10 14.88
CA PHE A 28 1.54 14.33 15.32
C PHE A 28 0.22 14.05 16.05
N SER A 29 -0.61 13.13 15.54
CA SER A 29 -1.91 12.79 16.14
C SER A 29 -1.79 11.91 17.39
N GLY A 30 -0.59 11.47 17.77
CA GLY A 30 -0.38 10.53 18.87
C GLY A 30 -0.87 9.10 18.56
N MET A 31 -1.34 8.82 17.34
CA MET A 31 -1.85 7.51 16.93
C MET A 31 -0.76 6.56 16.42
N LYS A 32 0.52 6.92 16.59
CA LYS A 32 1.64 6.08 16.16
C LYS A 32 1.63 4.75 16.91
N GLN A 33 1.51 3.67 16.16
CA GLN A 33 1.68 2.31 16.67
C GLN A 33 3.03 1.71 16.23
N ARG A 34 3.48 0.68 16.95
CA ARG A 34 4.69 -0.09 16.57
C ARG A 34 4.43 -0.80 15.25
N ASN A 35 5.10 -0.37 14.19
CA ASN A 35 5.05 -1.05 12.89
C ASN A 35 6.18 -2.10 12.81
N LYS A 36 5.83 -3.39 12.89
CA LYS A 36 6.77 -4.50 12.65
C LYS A 36 6.81 -4.78 11.15
N PRO A 37 7.99 -4.81 10.51
CA PRO A 37 8.08 -5.14 9.09
C PRO A 37 7.46 -6.52 8.81
N SER A 38 6.56 -6.57 7.85
CA SER A 38 5.95 -7.80 7.32
C SER A 38 6.78 -8.40 6.19
N HIS A 39 6.51 -9.66 5.85
CA HIS A 39 7.11 -10.33 4.69
C HIS A 39 6.61 -9.78 3.34
N LEU A 40 5.48 -9.08 3.34
CA LEU A 40 4.88 -8.46 2.15
C LEU A 40 4.91 -6.94 2.30
N SER A 41 5.28 -6.23 1.22
CA SER A 41 5.11 -4.78 1.15
C SER A 41 3.61 -4.43 1.08
N VAL A 42 3.27 -3.21 1.50
CA VAL A 42 1.89 -2.73 1.43
C VAL A 42 1.40 -2.63 -0.02
N SER A 43 2.26 -2.25 -0.97
CA SER A 43 1.95 -2.25 -2.40
C SER A 43 1.57 -3.65 -2.91
N LYS A 44 2.27 -4.69 -2.45
CA LYS A 44 1.95 -6.07 -2.78
C LYS A 44 0.62 -6.53 -2.19
N VAL A 45 0.32 -6.14 -0.95
CA VAL A 45 -0.99 -6.40 -0.33
C VAL A 45 -2.12 -5.70 -1.09
N MET A 46 -1.96 -4.42 -1.43
CA MET A 46 -2.94 -3.66 -2.22
C MET A 46 -3.17 -4.28 -3.60
N THR A 47 -2.10 -4.73 -4.26
CA THR A 47 -2.20 -5.38 -5.57
C THR A 47 -2.95 -6.71 -5.49
N ILE A 48 -2.74 -7.51 -4.43
CA ILE A 48 -3.54 -8.71 -4.19
C ILE A 48 -5.02 -8.34 -4.06
N VAL A 49 -5.35 -7.35 -3.23
CA VAL A 49 -6.75 -6.90 -3.02
C VAL A 49 -7.39 -6.47 -4.34
N ILE A 50 -6.68 -5.69 -5.15
CA ILE A 50 -7.18 -5.23 -6.45
C ILE A 50 -7.34 -6.39 -7.43
N ALA A 51 -6.42 -7.35 -7.44
CA ALA A 51 -6.56 -8.55 -8.26
C ALA A 51 -7.80 -9.36 -7.88
N PHE A 52 -8.08 -9.54 -6.58
CA PHE A 52 -9.32 -10.18 -6.12
C PHE A 52 -10.56 -9.42 -6.60
N TYR A 53 -10.57 -8.10 -6.46
CA TYR A 53 -11.66 -7.25 -6.94
C TYR A 53 -11.87 -7.38 -8.47
N GLN A 54 -10.79 -7.37 -9.24
CA GLN A 54 -10.83 -7.53 -10.70
C GLN A 54 -11.31 -8.91 -11.16
N LEU A 55 -11.09 -9.94 -10.32
CA LEU A 55 -11.52 -11.31 -10.58
C LEU A 55 -12.97 -11.57 -10.11
N GLY A 56 -13.62 -10.60 -9.47
CA GLY A 56 -15.03 -10.68 -9.05
C GLY A 56 -15.27 -11.55 -7.81
N TYR A 57 -14.25 -11.69 -6.96
CA TYR A 57 -14.34 -12.39 -5.67
C TYR A 57 -14.80 -11.46 -4.53
#